data_AF-A0A5D4KGT9-F1
#
_entry.id   AF-A0A5D4KGT9-F1
#
_cell.length_a   1.000
_cell.length_b   1.000
_cell.length_c   1.000
_cell.angle_alpha   90.00
_cell.angle_beta   90.00
_cell.angle_gamma   90.00
#
_symmetry.space_group_name_H-M   'P 1'
#
loop_
_entity.id
_entity.type
_entity.pdbx_description
1 polymer ?
#
loop_
_entity_poly.entity_id
_entity_poly.type
_entity_poly.pdbx_seq_one_letter_code
_entity_poly.pdbx_strand_id
1 'polypeptide(L)'
;MMDGNLPDKKKPKFGELMDSFFQEKPVRGILESIDGFFSSPFPFGGFPVELKESKTNYTITAKLPGVKKEQIDIDVFQNYVTLSVHNEEIHTSENERSNVFFQKQLKQHNSRTIPLPGMVDERKVKASYQDGLLTLKIGKLKGKKVEL
;
A
#
# COMPACT_ATOMS: atom_id res chain seq x y z
N MET A 1 -40.84 15.93 -24.50
CA MET A 1 -39.42 15.55 -24.69
C MET A 1 -38.73 15.73 -23.34
N MET A 2 -37.95 14.73 -22.93
CA MET A 2 -37.55 14.46 -21.55
C MET A 2 -36.54 15.45 -20.97
N ASP A 3 -36.80 15.97 -19.76
CA ASP A 3 -35.76 16.54 -18.89
C ASP A 3 -35.17 15.41 -18.02
N GLY A 4 -33.97 14.97 -18.40
CA GLY A 4 -33.21 13.96 -17.69
C GLY A 4 -32.47 14.55 -16.49
N ASN A 5 -32.97 14.24 -15.29
CA ASN A 5 -32.23 14.39 -14.04
C ASN A 5 -31.01 13.43 -14.05
N LEU A 6 -29.78 13.95 -14.04
CA LEU A 6 -28.58 13.13 -13.89
C LEU A 6 -28.40 12.75 -12.40
N PRO A 7 -28.32 11.46 -12.04
CA PRO A 7 -28.04 11.08 -10.67
C PRO A 7 -26.56 11.26 -10.33
N ASP A 8 -26.34 11.83 -9.15
CA ASP A 8 -25.05 12.11 -8.52
C ASP A 8 -24.24 10.81 -8.32
N LYS A 9 -23.05 10.72 -8.93
CA LYS A 9 -22.18 9.54 -8.83
C LYS A 9 -21.49 9.51 -7.46
N LYS A 10 -22.07 8.78 -6.50
CA LYS A 10 -21.41 8.45 -5.24
C LYS A 10 -20.15 7.62 -5.50
N LYS A 11 -18.99 8.11 -5.04
CA LYS A 11 -17.73 7.36 -5.01
C LYS A 11 -17.87 6.18 -4.03
N PRO A 12 -17.40 4.97 -4.37
CA PRO A 12 -17.45 3.84 -3.46
C PRO A 12 -16.59 4.14 -2.22
N LYS A 13 -17.16 3.97 -1.03
CA LYS A 13 -16.44 4.10 0.24
C LYS A 13 -15.68 2.80 0.48
N PHE A 14 -14.36 2.92 0.58
CA PHE A 14 -13.43 1.82 0.80
C PHE A 14 -13.81 0.84 1.94
N GLY A 15 -14.56 1.32 2.95
CA GLY A 15 -15.08 0.50 4.04
C GLY A 15 -16.02 -0.63 3.61
N GLU A 16 -16.80 -0.46 2.53
CA GLU A 16 -17.77 -1.48 2.07
C GLU A 16 -17.08 -2.66 1.35
N LEU A 17 -15.86 -2.46 0.83
CA LEU A 17 -15.08 -3.52 0.22
C LEU A 17 -14.37 -4.41 1.25
N MET A 18 -14.13 -3.92 2.47
CA MET A 18 -13.44 -4.70 3.52
C MET A 18 -14.37 -5.67 4.25
N ASP A 19 -15.65 -5.33 4.39
CA ASP A 19 -16.61 -6.15 5.15
C ASP A 19 -16.86 -7.52 4.51
N SER A 20 -16.67 -7.64 3.19
CA SER A 20 -16.83 -8.91 2.46
C SER A 20 -15.68 -9.90 2.67
N PHE A 21 -14.52 -9.46 3.17
CA PHE A 21 -13.34 -10.32 3.35
C PHE A 21 -13.17 -10.90 4.76
N PHE A 22 -13.84 -10.35 5.77
CA PHE A 22 -13.60 -10.72 7.18
C PHE A 22 -14.64 -11.68 7.78
N GLN A 23 -15.74 -11.99 7.08
CA GLN A 23 -16.86 -12.74 7.67
C GLN A 23 -16.71 -14.27 7.69
N GLU A 24 -15.62 -14.86 7.21
CA GLU A 24 -15.42 -16.30 7.33
C GLU A 24 -14.03 -16.65 7.88
N LYS A 25 -14.01 -17.17 9.11
CA LYS A 25 -12.87 -17.95 9.66
C LYS A 25 -13.31 -19.41 9.75
N PRO A 26 -12.40 -20.35 9.41
CA PRO A 26 -11.58 -20.91 10.48
C PRO A 26 -10.08 -20.85 10.18
N VAL A 27 -9.34 -20.40 11.20
CA VAL A 27 -7.93 -20.02 11.28
C VAL A 27 -6.90 -21.17 11.16
N ARG A 28 -7.19 -22.25 10.42
CA ARG A 28 -6.23 -23.34 10.18
C ARG A 28 -5.72 -23.45 8.74
N GLY A 29 -6.44 -22.91 7.75
CA GLY A 29 -5.99 -22.87 6.34
C GLY A 29 -5.23 -21.60 5.93
N ILE A 30 -5.08 -20.64 6.84
CA ILE A 30 -4.46 -19.33 6.55
C ILE A 30 -2.94 -19.46 6.35
N LEU A 31 -2.26 -20.41 7.00
CA LEU A 31 -0.83 -20.66 6.81
C LEU A 31 -0.51 -21.20 5.40
N GLU A 32 -1.31 -22.15 4.90
CA GLU A 32 -1.14 -22.69 3.54
C GLU A 32 -1.55 -21.67 2.45
N SER A 33 -2.50 -20.77 2.75
CA SER A 33 -2.94 -19.72 1.82
C SER A 33 -1.97 -18.54 1.72
N ILE A 34 -1.17 -18.29 2.77
CA ILE A 34 -0.09 -17.29 2.75
C ILE A 34 1.04 -17.76 1.85
N ASP A 35 1.42 -19.04 1.88
CA ASP A 35 2.43 -19.58 0.97
C ASP A 35 1.99 -19.46 -0.50
N GLY A 36 0.71 -19.67 -0.82
CA GLY A 36 0.14 -19.43 -2.16
C GLY A 36 0.12 -17.96 -2.59
N PHE A 37 -0.04 -17.03 -1.64
CA PHE A 37 -0.02 -15.58 -1.89
C PHE A 37 1.42 -15.03 -2.01
N PHE A 38 2.37 -15.59 -1.25
CA PHE A 38 3.80 -15.24 -1.29
C PHE A 38 4.55 -15.90 -2.46
N SER A 39 4.07 -17.05 -2.95
CA SER A 39 4.65 -17.79 -4.09
C SER A 39 4.14 -17.36 -5.46
N SER A 40 3.18 -16.42 -5.54
CA SER A 40 2.67 -15.93 -6.81
C SER A 40 3.57 -14.81 -7.38
N PRO A 41 4.27 -15.02 -8.51
CA PRO A 41 5.07 -13.99 -9.15
C PRO A 41 4.17 -13.04 -9.96
N PHE A 42 3.56 -12.07 -9.25
CA PHE A 42 2.92 -10.84 -9.76
C PHE A 42 1.56 -10.98 -10.50
N PRO A 43 0.60 -10.07 -10.25
CA PRO A 43 0.38 -8.96 -11.18
C PRO A 43 -0.19 -7.70 -10.50
N PHE A 44 0.59 -6.65 -10.28
CA PHE A 44 0.22 -5.22 -10.41
C PHE A 44 1.45 -4.43 -9.94
N GLY A 45 2.03 -3.67 -10.88
CA GLY A 45 3.32 -3.00 -10.72
C GLY A 45 3.36 -2.09 -9.50
N GLY A 46 4.51 -2.08 -8.84
CA GLY A 46 4.74 -1.17 -7.72
C GLY A 46 5.82 -1.74 -6.83
N PHE A 47 7.08 -1.57 -7.23
CA PHE A 47 8.28 -1.70 -6.39
C PHE A 47 8.55 -3.01 -5.59
N PRO A 48 9.82 -3.42 -5.43
CA PRO A 48 10.18 -4.55 -4.56
C PRO A 48 9.92 -4.26 -3.07
N VAL A 49 9.35 -5.23 -2.35
CA VAL A 49 9.12 -5.16 -0.90
C VAL A 49 9.58 -6.46 -0.23
N GLU A 50 10.18 -6.34 0.96
CA GLU A 50 10.61 -7.46 1.82
C GLU A 50 9.99 -7.30 3.22
N LEU A 51 9.48 -8.38 3.81
CA LEU A 51 8.97 -8.44 5.18
C LEU A 51 9.86 -9.35 6.02
N LYS A 52 10.34 -8.85 7.16
CA LYS A 52 11.06 -9.62 8.18
C LYS A 52 10.30 -9.61 9.49
N GLU A 53 10.24 -10.77 10.13
CA GLU A 53 9.63 -10.94 11.44
C GLU A 53 10.71 -11.16 12.51
N SER A 54 10.60 -10.42 13.61
CA SER A 54 11.36 -10.66 14.84
C SER A 54 10.41 -11.07 15.96
N LYS A 55 10.92 -11.42 17.14
CA LYS A 55 10.05 -11.74 18.30
C LYS A 55 9.12 -10.59 18.70
N THR A 56 9.52 -9.35 18.48
CA THR A 56 8.82 -8.16 19.02
C THR A 56 8.34 -7.18 17.97
N ASN A 57 8.84 -7.25 16.74
CA ASN A 57 8.52 -6.30 15.67
C ASN A 57 8.44 -6.99 14.31
N TYR A 58 7.73 -6.34 13.38
CA TYR A 58 7.87 -6.53 11.94
C TYR A 58 8.77 -5.44 11.36
N THR A 59 9.59 -5.80 10.38
CA THR A 59 10.37 -4.85 9.58
C THR A 59 9.98 -5.00 8.12
N ILE A 60 9.47 -3.94 7.50
CA ILE A 60 9.16 -3.91 6.06
C ILE A 60 10.17 -3.01 5.38
N THR A 61 10.75 -3.48 4.27
CA THR A 61 11.67 -2.72 3.45
C THR A 61 11.14 -2.61 2.03
N ALA A 62 11.05 -1.40 1.48
CA ALA A 62 10.63 -1.16 0.10
C ALA A 62 11.70 -0.39 -0.70
N LYS A 63 11.98 -0.85 -1.93
CA LYS A 63 12.97 -0.22 -2.83
C LYS A 63 12.25 0.73 -3.79
N LEU A 64 12.47 2.03 -3.61
CA LEU A 64 11.79 3.13 -4.27
C LEU A 64 12.80 4.12 -4.90
N PRO A 65 13.67 3.70 -5.82
CA PRO A 65 14.65 4.61 -6.43
C PRO A 65 13.97 5.75 -7.18
N GLY A 66 14.47 6.98 -6.99
CA GLY A 66 13.94 8.18 -7.66
C GLY A 66 12.62 8.71 -7.10
N VAL A 67 12.01 8.05 -6.11
CA VAL A 67 10.78 8.52 -5.45
C VAL A 67 11.14 9.50 -4.34
N LYS A 68 10.49 10.67 -4.31
CA LYS A 68 10.66 11.63 -3.22
C LYS A 68 9.83 11.21 -2.01
N LYS A 69 10.26 11.59 -0.81
CA LYS A 69 9.59 11.20 0.44
C LYS A 69 8.12 11.65 0.48
N GLU A 70 7.84 12.83 -0.07
CA GLU A 70 6.52 13.46 -0.10
C GLU A 70 5.54 12.74 -1.03
N GLN A 71 6.03 11.82 -1.85
CA GLN A 71 5.24 11.00 -2.76
C GLN A 71 4.83 9.65 -2.14
N ILE A 72 5.26 9.36 -0.91
CA ILE A 72 5.08 8.08 -0.23
C ILE A 72 4.06 8.23 0.89
N ASP A 73 2.93 7.54 0.75
CA ASP A 73 1.92 7.40 1.79
C ASP A 73 1.97 5.99 2.40
N ILE A 74 1.81 5.94 3.73
CA ILE A 74 1.94 4.72 4.51
C ILE A 74 0.77 4.61 5.47
N ASP A 75 -0.07 3.62 5.24
CA ASP A 75 -1.17 3.28 6.13
C ASP A 75 -0.86 2.00 6.88
N VAL A 76 -0.99 2.03 8.21
CA VAL A 76 -0.84 0.86 9.07
C VAL A 76 -2.17 0.66 9.80
N PHE A 77 -2.79 -0.49 9.61
CA PHE A 77 -4.06 -0.79 10.27
C PHE A 77 -4.12 -2.26 10.65
N GLN A 78 -4.38 -2.53 11.94
CA GLN A 78 -4.52 -3.87 12.51
C GLN A 78 -3.37 -4.84 12.20
N ASN A 79 -3.42 -5.54 11.07
CA ASN A 79 -2.44 -6.51 10.62
C ASN A 79 -2.09 -6.34 9.14
N TYR A 80 -2.24 -5.16 8.57
CA TYR A 80 -1.79 -4.87 7.21
C TYR A 80 -1.13 -3.49 7.12
N VAL A 81 -0.24 -3.36 6.14
CA VAL A 81 0.46 -2.11 5.81
C VAL A 81 0.26 -1.82 4.33
N THR A 82 -0.27 -0.66 4.01
CA THR A 82 -0.39 -0.20 2.62
C THR A 82 0.65 0.87 2.34
N LEU A 83 1.45 0.65 1.31
CA LEU A 83 2.44 1.59 0.78
C LEU A 83 1.94 2.12 -0.55
N SER A 84 1.74 3.42 -0.64
CA SER A 84 1.27 4.09 -1.85
C SER A 84 2.31 5.09 -2.35
N VAL A 85 2.56 5.09 -3.65
CA VAL A 85 3.52 5.99 -4.31
C VAL A 85 2.79 6.78 -5.39
N HIS A 86 2.87 8.09 -5.29
CA HIS A 86 2.23 9.05 -6.18
C HIS A 86 3.27 9.70 -7.09
N ASN A 87 3.39 9.22 -8.33
CA ASN A 87 4.26 9.83 -9.34
C ASN A 87 3.45 10.74 -10.25
N GLU A 88 3.79 12.03 -10.24
CA GLU A 88 3.35 12.99 -11.24
C GLU A 88 4.58 13.42 -12.06
N GLU A 89 4.75 12.84 -13.24
CA GLU A 89 5.77 13.28 -14.20
C GLU A 89 5.11 14.15 -15.28
N ILE A 90 5.64 15.36 -15.45
CA ILE A 90 5.24 16.27 -16.52
C ILE A 90 6.38 16.31 -17.52
N HIS A 91 6.16 15.72 -18.69
CA HIS A 91 7.09 15.84 -19.81
C HIS A 91 6.64 16.99 -20.70
N THR A 92 7.49 18.01 -20.82
CA THR A 92 7.34 19.09 -21.79
C THR A 92 8.45 18.93 -22.82
N SER A 93 8.10 18.86 -24.10
CA SER A 93 9.07 18.88 -25.19
C SER A 93 8.77 20.07 -26.09
N GLU A 94 9.79 20.90 -26.28
CA GLU A 94 9.76 22.05 -27.18
C GLU A 94 10.55 21.68 -28.44
N ASN A 95 9.89 21.77 -29.60
CA ASN A 95 10.53 21.53 -30.88
C ASN A 95 10.68 22.87 -31.60
N GLU A 96 11.89 23.43 -31.55
CA GLU A 96 12.22 24.77 -32.09
C GLU A 96 11.93 24.90 -33.60
N ARG A 97 11.76 23.77 -34.32
CA ARG A 97 11.49 23.77 -35.77
C ARG A 97 10.01 23.79 -36.15
N SER A 98 9.07 23.52 -35.24
CA SER A 98 7.66 23.31 -35.62
C SER A 98 6.62 24.11 -34.84
N ASN A 99 6.98 24.99 -33.90
CA ASN A 99 6.02 25.74 -33.06
C ASN A 99 4.97 24.85 -32.36
N VAL A 100 5.25 23.55 -32.15
CA VAL A 100 4.35 22.63 -31.48
C VAL A 100 4.81 22.44 -30.04
N PHE A 101 3.96 22.84 -29.09
CA PHE A 101 4.12 22.54 -27.67
C PHE A 101 3.41 21.23 -27.34
N PHE A 102 4.16 20.20 -26.95
CA PHE A 102 3.60 18.96 -26.41
C PHE A 102 3.86 18.89 -24.91
N GLN A 103 2.78 18.92 -24.13
CA GLN A 103 2.81 18.64 -22.70
C GLN A 103 2.11 17.30 -22.45
N LYS A 104 2.87 16.31 -21.99
CA LYS A 104 2.31 15.02 -21.56
C LYS A 104 2.43 14.90 -20.04
N GLN A 105 1.29 14.86 -19.37
CA GLN A 105 1.21 14.53 -17.94
C GLN A 105 1.04 13.01 -17.80
N LEU A 106 2.00 12.35 -17.17
CA LEU A 106 1.88 10.95 -16.76
C LEU A 106 1.67 10.91 -15.25
N LYS A 107 0.46 10.55 -14.83
CA LYS A 107 0.15 10.27 -13.42
C LYS A 107 0.19 8.77 -13.23
N GLN A 108 1.17 8.28 -12.46
CA GLN A 108 1.25 6.87 -12.07
C GLN A 108 1.03 6.76 -10.57
N HIS A 109 0.06 5.93 -10.18
CA HIS A 109 -0.18 5.58 -8.79
C HIS A 109 0.12 4.09 -8.64
N ASN A 110 1.13 3.77 -7.83
CA ASN A 110 1.50 2.40 -7.52
C ASN A 110 1.22 2.17 -6.03
N SER A 111 0.58 1.06 -5.68
CA SER A 111 0.29 0.73 -4.28
C SER A 111 0.56 -0.74 -4.01
N ARG A 112 1.01 -1.04 -2.78
CA ARG A 112 1.18 -2.40 -2.27
C ARG A 112 0.61 -2.52 -0.87
N THR A 113 -0.25 -3.50 -0.67
CA THR A 113 -0.71 -3.91 0.66
C THR A 113 0.04 -5.16 1.09
N ILE A 114 0.73 -5.07 2.22
CA ILE A 114 1.49 -6.14 2.86
C ILE A 114 0.69 -6.66 4.06
N PRO A 115 0.16 -7.89 4.01
CA PRO A 115 -0.42 -8.52 5.18
C PRO A 115 0.68 -8.89 6.18
N LEU A 116 0.40 -8.70 7.47
CA LEU A 116 1.25 -9.09 8.58
C LEU A 116 0.70 -10.35 9.26
N PRO A 117 1.57 -11.27 9.72
CA PRO A 117 1.16 -12.50 10.42
C PRO A 117 0.37 -12.28 11.70
N GLY A 118 0.45 -11.10 12.30
CA GLY A 118 -0.19 -10.78 13.57
C GLY A 118 -0.49 -9.30 13.71
N MET A 119 -1.27 -8.98 14.75
CA MET A 119 -1.67 -7.60 15.06
C MET A 119 -0.47 -6.76 15.49
N VAL A 120 -0.51 -5.49 15.12
CA VAL A 120 0.51 -4.50 15.47
C VAL A 120 0.00 -3.46 16.45
N ASP A 121 0.95 -2.87 17.17
CA ASP A 121 0.71 -1.66 17.94
C ASP A 121 0.99 -0.45 17.03
N GLU A 122 -0.07 0.14 16.50
CA GLU A 122 -0.03 1.29 15.56
C GLU A 122 0.69 2.52 16.18
N ARG A 123 0.79 2.59 17.51
CA ARG A 123 1.53 3.65 18.22
C ARG A 123 3.03 3.42 18.22
N LYS A 124 3.49 2.21 17.85
CA LYS A 124 4.90 1.80 17.82
C LYS A 124 5.39 1.59 16.39
N VAL A 125 5.11 2.55 15.52
CA VAL A 125 5.60 2.59 14.14
C VAL A 125 6.77 3.57 14.04
N LYS A 126 7.86 3.14 13.41
CA LYS A 126 8.98 4.02 13.02
C LYS A 126 9.28 3.83 11.54
N ALA A 127 9.52 4.93 10.85
CA ALA A 127 9.86 4.95 9.44
C ALA A 127 11.19 5.69 9.22
N SER A 128 12.02 5.16 8.32
CA SER A 128 13.18 5.85 7.78
C SER A 128 13.22 5.71 6.28
N TYR A 129 13.59 6.77 5.57
CA TYR A 129 13.73 6.78 4.13
C TYR A 129 15.05 7.42 3.76
N GLN A 130 15.92 6.65 3.11
CA GLN A 130 17.26 7.09 2.72
C GLN A 130 17.66 6.39 1.42
N ASP A 131 18.21 7.15 0.47
CA ASP A 131 18.79 6.64 -0.78
C ASP A 131 17.86 5.69 -1.55
N GLY A 132 16.56 6.03 -1.61
CA GLY A 132 15.55 5.21 -2.28
C GLY A 132 15.13 3.96 -1.52
N LEU A 133 15.51 3.80 -0.25
CA LEU A 133 15.15 2.67 0.60
C LEU A 133 14.24 3.10 1.75
N LEU A 134 12.99 2.68 1.70
CA LEU A 134 12.04 2.84 2.81
C LEU A 134 12.18 1.65 3.76
N THR A 135 12.35 1.94 5.05
CA THR A 135 12.32 0.94 6.11
C THR A 135 11.28 1.32 7.16
N LEU A 136 10.35 0.41 7.42
CA LEU A 136 9.34 0.49 8.46
C LEU A 136 9.64 -0.53 9.54
N LYS A 137 9.62 -0.10 10.80
CA LYS A 137 9.69 -0.96 11.97
C LYS A 137 8.43 -0.80 12.79
N ILE A 138 7.69 -1.88 12.95
CA ILE A 138 6.35 -1.88 13.53
C ILE A 138 6.33 -2.84 14.72
N GLY A 139 6.01 -2.32 15.90
CA GLY A 139 5.90 -3.13 17.11
C GLY A 139 4.72 -4.10 17.03
N LYS A 140 4.94 -5.37 17.41
CA LYS A 140 3.85 -6.34 17.55
C LYS A 140 2.99 -6.00 18.75
N LEU A 141 1.69 -6.21 18.62
CA LEU A 141 0.78 -6.13 19.75
C LEU A 141 1.03 -7.35 20.66
N LYS A 142 1.42 -7.10 21.91
CA LYS A 142 1.54 -8.16 22.92
C LYS A 142 0.21 -8.33 23.62
N GLY A 143 -0.37 -9.52 23.53
CA GLY A 143 -1.53 -9.88 24.36
C GLY A 143 -1.16 -9.82 25.84
N LYS A 144 -2.09 -9.34 26.67
CA LYS A 144 -1.95 -9.39 28.13
C LYS A 144 -2.58 -10.70 28.61
N LYS A 145 -1.76 -11.60 29.17
CA LYS A 145 -2.28 -12.75 29.92
C LYS A 145 -2.86 -12.19 31.23
N VAL A 146 -4.13 -12.48 31.50
CA VAL A 146 -4.76 -12.22 32.79
C VAL A 146 -4.84 -13.56 33.50
N GLU A 147 -4.23 -13.63 34.68
CA GLU A 147 -4.40 -14.77 35.57
C GLU A 147 -5.56 -14.42 36.51
N LEU A 148 -6.51 -15.35 36.62
CA LEU A 148 -7.64 -15.28 37.54
C LEU A 148 -7.29 -16.05 38.80
#